data_AF-A0A7F5RDV1-F1
#
_entry.id   AF-A0A7F5RDV1-F1
#
_cell.length_a   1.000
_cell.length_b   1.000
_cell.length_c   1.000
_cell.angle_alpha   90.00
_cell.angle_beta   90.00
_cell.angle_gamma   90.00
#
_symmetry.space_group_name_H-M   'P 1'
#
loop_
_entity.id
_entity.type
_entity.pdbx_description
1 polymer ?
#
loop_
_entity_poly.entity_id
_entity_poly.type
_entity_poly.pdbx_seq_one_letter_code
_entity_poly.pdbx_strand_id
1 'polypeptide(L)'
;MGLLIAAGKGVLRTMYCDQDGYADYLPVDILVNGSIVVTWYYLTQKPKTYFNFTSSSEYQITNQEIIEIGRRVIATRMPLNGVAWYPGGSMKRSRFIHNLCVIFYHYLPAIILDTFIWLSGNKPV
;
A
#
# COMPACT_ATOMS: atom_id res chain seq x y z
N MET A 1 2.91 3.21 -3.30
CA MET A 1 1.85 2.63 -4.16
C MET A 1 1.99 1.13 -4.42
N GLY A 2 3.19 0.60 -4.74
CA GLY A 2 3.35 -0.83 -5.04
C GLY A 2 2.81 -1.79 -3.95
N LEU A 3 3.01 -1.45 -2.68
CA LEU A 3 2.52 -2.23 -1.53
C LEU A 3 0.98 -2.36 -1.49
N LEU A 4 0.26 -1.27 -1.78
CA LEU A 4 -1.21 -1.25 -1.81
C LEU A 4 -1.75 -2.06 -2.99
N ILE A 5 -1.10 -1.99 -4.15
CA ILE A 5 -1.45 -2.80 -5.32
C ILE A 5 -1.20 -4.29 -5.03
N ALA A 6 -0.08 -4.63 -4.39
CA ALA A 6 0.23 -6.00 -3.99
C ALA A 6 -0.82 -6.54 -3.00
N ALA A 7 -1.28 -5.73 -2.05
CA ALA A 7 -2.37 -6.10 -1.13
C ALA A 7 -3.71 -6.26 -1.86
N GLY A 8 -4.02 -5.34 -2.78
CA GLY A 8 -5.23 -5.38 -3.59
C GLY A 8 -5.29 -6.58 -4.54
N LYS A 9 -4.16 -7.00 -5.11
CA LYS A 9 -4.06 -8.23 -5.90
C LYS A 9 -3.97 -9.51 -5.04
N GLY A 10 -3.96 -9.37 -3.71
CA GLY A 10 -3.85 -10.45 -2.74
C GLY A 10 -2.49 -11.14 -2.66
N VAL A 11 -1.46 -10.57 -3.30
CA VAL A 11 -0.08 -11.04 -3.16
C VAL A 11 0.45 -10.72 -1.76
N LEU A 12 0.13 -9.54 -1.23
CA LEU A 12 0.48 -9.16 0.14
C LEU A 12 -0.67 -9.51 1.10
N ARG A 13 -0.39 -10.34 2.11
CA ARG A 13 -1.37 -10.85 3.08
C ARG A 13 -1.04 -10.50 4.53
N THR A 14 0.19 -10.07 4.80
CA THR A 14 0.62 -9.66 6.14
C THR A 14 1.56 -8.48 6.03
N MET A 15 1.46 -7.54 6.97
CA MET A 15 2.33 -6.37 7.04
C MET A 15 2.72 -6.15 8.50
N TYR A 16 4.00 -5.93 8.75
CA TYR A 16 4.47 -5.51 10.08
C TYR A 16 4.32 -3.99 10.19
N CYS A 17 3.26 -3.56 10.86
CA CYS A 17 2.95 -2.15 11.04
C CYS A 17 2.04 -1.98 12.26
N ASP A 18 2.13 -0.82 12.90
CA ASP A 18 1.19 -0.44 13.95
C ASP A 18 -0.13 0.03 13.32
N GLN A 19 -1.23 -0.53 13.80
CA GLN A 19 -2.55 -0.28 13.22
C GLN A 19 -3.06 1.10 13.60
N ASP A 20 -2.77 1.50 14.85
CA ASP A 20 -3.11 2.79 15.44
C ASP A 20 -2.12 3.90 15.02
N GLY A 21 -1.04 3.52 14.32
CA GLY A 21 -0.08 4.45 13.77
C GLY A 21 -0.68 5.28 12.64
N TYR A 22 -0.25 6.53 12.55
CA TYR A 22 -0.60 7.44 11.46
C TYR A 22 0.51 7.48 10.43
N ALA A 23 0.13 7.49 9.15
CA ALA A 23 1.05 7.77 8.06
C ALA A 23 0.57 9.00 7.28
N ASP A 24 1.52 9.70 6.67
CA ASP A 24 1.26 10.94 5.93
C ASP A 24 0.82 10.60 4.51
N TYR A 25 -0.48 10.63 4.26
CA TYR A 25 -1.07 10.29 2.97
C TYR A 25 -1.55 11.55 2.25
N LEU A 26 -0.72 12.05 1.33
CA LEU A 26 -1.06 13.19 0.51
C LEU A 26 -1.63 12.73 -0.85
N PRO A 27 -2.88 13.11 -1.21
CA PRO A 27 -3.41 12.87 -2.54
C PRO A 27 -2.54 13.53 -3.61
N VAL A 28 -2.27 12.80 -4.70
CA VAL A 28 -1.40 13.29 -5.79
C VAL A 28 -1.94 14.58 -6.41
N ASP A 29 -3.26 14.71 -6.52
CA ASP A 29 -3.88 15.91 -7.12
C ASP A 29 -3.62 17.17 -6.28
N ILE A 30 -3.63 17.04 -4.95
CA ILE A 30 -3.31 18.14 -4.03
C ILE A 30 -1.84 18.52 -4.16
N LEU A 31 -0.95 17.53 -4.23
CA LEU A 31 0.49 17.77 -4.42
C LEU A 31 0.77 18.49 -5.74
N VAL A 32 0.14 18.06 -6.84
CA VAL A 32 0.32 18.67 -8.16
C VAL A 32 -0.21 20.10 -8.18
N ASN A 33 -1.46 20.31 -7.74
CA ASN A 33 -2.05 21.65 -7.69
C ASN A 33 -1.25 22.58 -6.75
N GLY A 34 -0.85 22.07 -5.60
CA GLY A 34 0.01 22.78 -4.66
C GLY A 34 1.35 23.18 -5.26
N SER A 35 1.99 22.30 -6.02
CA SER A 35 3.28 22.60 -6.68
C SER A 35 3.16 23.73 -7.72
N ILE A 36 2.06 23.78 -8.47
CA ILE A 36 1.78 24.86 -9.43
C ILE A 36 1.62 26.20 -8.69
N VAL A 37 0.83 26.22 -7.61
CA VAL A 37 0.60 27.41 -6.80
C VAL A 37 1.91 27.90 -6.17
N VAL A 38 2.70 27.00 -5.60
CA VAL A 38 4.01 27.31 -5.03
C VAL A 38 4.94 27.90 -6.07
N THR A 39 4.95 27.35 -7.30
CA THR A 39 5.78 27.87 -8.40
C THR A 39 5.36 29.30 -8.78
N TRP A 40 4.07 29.56 -8.93
CA TRP A 40 3.56 30.90 -9.23
C TRP A 40 3.89 31.90 -8.11
N TYR A 41 3.70 31.48 -6.85
CA TYR A 41 3.99 32.27 -5.68
C TYR A 41 5.48 32.61 -5.57
N TYR A 42 6.35 31.64 -5.86
CA TYR A 42 7.80 31.82 -5.90
C TYR A 42 8.23 32.88 -6.92
N LEU A 43 7.70 32.79 -8.14
CA LEU A 43 8.03 33.73 -9.22
C LEU A 43 7.53 35.16 -8.95
N THR A 44 6.37 35.29 -8.29
CA THR A 44 5.72 36.60 -8.10
C THR A 44 6.22 37.32 -6.85
N GLN A 45 6.39 36.61 -5.74
CA GLN A 45 6.66 37.22 -4.42
C GLN A 45 8.06 36.95 -3.88
N LYS A 46 8.90 36.18 -4.59
CA LYS A 46 10.21 35.67 -4.13
C LYS A 46 10.25 35.27 -2.63
N PRO A 47 9.30 34.44 -2.16
CA PRO A 47 9.20 34.02 -0.77
C PRO A 47 10.13 32.83 -0.49
N LYS A 48 9.96 32.17 0.66
CA LYS A 48 10.79 31.07 1.18
C LYS A 48 11.24 30.06 0.11
N THR A 49 12.46 29.56 0.26
CA THR A 49 13.09 28.59 -0.65
C THR A 49 12.49 27.18 -0.60
N TYR A 50 11.81 26.83 0.50
CA TYR A 50 11.33 25.46 0.73
C TYR A 50 9.86 25.44 1.13
N PHE A 51 9.09 24.56 0.50
CA PHE A 51 7.68 24.30 0.79
C PHE A 51 7.50 22.80 1.04
N ASN A 52 6.94 22.45 2.19
CA ASN A 52 6.62 21.08 2.55
C ASN A 52 5.11 20.87 2.43
N PHE A 53 4.71 19.81 1.72
CA PHE A 53 3.33 19.36 1.66
C PHE A 53 3.17 18.17 2.61
N THR A 54 2.42 18.37 3.69
CA THR A 54 2.12 17.33 4.69
C THR A 54 0.62 17.35 4.94
N SER A 55 0.02 16.18 5.18
CA SER A 55 -1.39 16.09 5.60
C SER A 55 -1.52 15.88 7.10
N SER A 56 -0.47 15.36 7.75
CA SER A 56 -0.47 14.90 9.15
C SER A 56 -0.79 15.98 10.19
N SER A 57 -0.64 17.27 9.85
CA SER A 57 -1.02 18.38 10.74
C SER A 57 -2.51 18.68 10.75
N GLU A 58 -3.24 18.30 9.69
CA GLU A 58 -4.67 18.62 9.52
C GLU A 58 -5.55 17.38 9.54
N TYR A 59 -5.09 16.29 8.92
CA TYR A 59 -5.85 15.07 8.76
C TYR A 59 -4.98 13.84 9.04
N GLN A 60 -5.29 13.17 10.14
CA GLN A 60 -4.59 11.98 10.60
C GLN A 60 -5.47 10.77 10.33
N ILE A 61 -5.04 9.94 9.38
CA ILE A 61 -5.72 8.68 9.07
C ILE A 61 -4.86 7.54 9.60
N THR A 62 -5.46 6.66 10.38
CA THR A 62 -4.76 5.46 10.87
C THR A 62 -4.46 4.52 9.71
N ASN A 63 -3.40 3.73 9.84
CA ASN A 63 -3.08 2.70 8.84
C ASN A 63 -4.24 1.70 8.68
N GLN A 64 -5.01 1.46 9.74
CA GLN A 64 -6.18 0.58 9.70
C GLN A 64 -7.31 1.15 8.85
N GLU A 65 -7.67 2.42 9.06
CA GLU A 65 -8.72 3.09 8.31
C GLU A 65 -8.41 3.09 6.81
N ILE A 66 -7.16 3.36 6.42
CA ILE A 66 -6.78 3.34 5.01
C ILE A 66 -6.90 1.98 4.35
N ILE A 67 -6.52 0.92 5.07
CA ILE A 67 -6.70 -0.44 4.55
C ILE A 67 -8.18 -0.77 4.43
N GLU A 68 -9.02 -0.33 5.37
CA GLU A 68 -10.46 -0.57 5.31
C GLU A 68 -11.13 0.21 4.15
N ILE A 69 -10.77 1.49 3.96
CA ILE A 69 -11.21 2.31 2.83
C ILE A 69 -10.82 1.62 1.52
N GLY A 70 -9.55 1.20 1.40
CA GLY A 70 -9.06 0.48 0.23
C GLY A 70 -9.85 -0.79 -0.06
N ARG A 71 -10.12 -1.61 0.96
CA ARG A 71 -10.94 -2.83 0.83
C ARG A 71 -12.36 -2.51 0.39
N ARG A 72 -12.99 -1.51 0.99
CA ARG A 72 -14.36 -1.10 0.64
C ARG A 72 -14.44 -0.65 -0.81
N VAL A 73 -13.48 0.14 -1.28
CA VAL A 73 -13.42 0.59 -2.68
C VAL A 73 -13.25 -0.59 -3.64
N ILE A 74 -12.33 -1.51 -3.33
CA ILE A 74 -12.10 -2.71 -4.17
C ILE A 74 -13.35 -3.60 -4.23
N ALA A 75 -14.04 -3.78 -3.10
CA ALA A 75 -15.21 -4.65 -3.01
C ALA A 75 -16.48 -4.04 -3.64
N THR A 76 -16.66 -2.72 -3.59
CA THR A 76 -17.94 -2.07 -3.96
C THR A 76 -17.90 -1.25 -5.24
N ARG A 77 -16.73 -0.73 -5.64
CA ARG A 77 -16.64 0.20 -6.77
C ARG A 77 -15.75 -0.29 -7.89
N MET A 78 -14.55 -0.75 -7.57
CA MET A 78 -13.53 -1.05 -8.59
C MET A 78 -12.70 -2.27 -8.18
N PRO A 79 -13.13 -3.49 -8.56
CA PRO A 79 -12.34 -4.68 -8.36
C PRO A 79 -11.07 -4.62 -9.21
N LEU A 80 -9.98 -5.18 -8.70
CA LEU A 80 -8.72 -5.27 -9.42
C LEU A 80 -8.73 -6.47 -10.38
N ASN A 81 -8.06 -6.33 -11.52
CA ASN A 81 -7.87 -7.42 -12.48
C ASN A 81 -6.56 -8.19 -12.20
N GLY A 82 -6.52 -9.46 -12.59
CA GLY A 82 -5.34 -10.31 -12.43
C GLY A 82 -4.93 -10.49 -10.97
N VAL A 83 -5.93 -10.82 -10.14
CA VAL A 83 -5.80 -11.03 -8.71
C VAL A 83 -5.29 -12.45 -8.47
N ALA A 84 -4.18 -12.58 -7.74
CA ALA A 84 -3.61 -13.89 -7.40
C ALA A 84 -4.45 -14.58 -6.31
N TRP A 85 -4.99 -13.80 -5.38
CA TRP A 85 -5.88 -14.26 -4.32
C TRP A 85 -6.84 -13.12 -3.92
N TYR A 86 -8.08 -13.44 -3.56
CA TYR A 86 -9.02 -12.45 -3.03
C TYR A 86 -8.36 -11.46 -2.04
N PRO A 87 -8.48 -10.14 -2.30
CA PRO A 87 -7.81 -9.11 -1.51
C PRO A 87 -8.11 -9.26 -0.03
N GLY A 88 -7.07 -9.22 0.80
CA GLY A 88 -7.23 -9.42 2.23
C GLY A 88 -5.91 -9.31 2.97
N GLY A 89 -5.85 -9.92 4.15
CA GLY A 89 -4.67 -9.88 5.00
C GLY A 89 -4.88 -9.08 6.28
N SER A 90 -3.82 -8.86 7.04
CA SER A 90 -3.89 -8.05 8.26
C SER A 90 -2.53 -7.47 8.62
N MET A 91 -2.56 -6.35 9.34
CA MET A 91 -1.36 -5.80 9.96
C MET A 91 -1.07 -6.52 11.27
N LYS A 92 0.21 -6.74 11.58
CA LYS A 92 0.66 -7.41 12.80
C LYS A 92 1.62 -6.49 13.56
N ARG A 93 1.32 -6.28 14.85
CA ARG A 93 2.17 -5.51 15.76
C ARG A 93 3.39 -6.28 16.26
N SER A 94 3.33 -7.61 16.30
CA SER A 94 4.46 -8.47 16.69
C SER A 94 5.20 -8.98 15.46
N ARG A 95 6.52 -8.78 15.46
CA ARG A 95 7.41 -9.24 14.37
C ARG A 95 7.44 -10.76 14.28
N PHE A 96 7.34 -11.47 15.40
CA PHE A 96 7.30 -12.93 15.43
C PHE A 96 6.06 -13.47 14.69
N ILE A 97 4.88 -12.92 15.02
CA ILE A 97 3.62 -13.30 14.37
C ILE A 97 3.65 -12.93 12.89
N HIS A 98 4.17 -11.76 12.55
CA HIS A 98 4.34 -11.35 11.16
C HIS A 98 5.19 -12.36 10.37
N ASN A 99 6.37 -12.72 10.87
CA ASN A 99 7.28 -13.68 10.22
C ASN A 99 6.62 -15.05 10.04
N LEU A 100 5.91 -15.53 11.06
CA LEU A 100 5.15 -16.79 10.96
C LEU A 100 4.10 -16.69 9.84
N CYS A 101 3.32 -15.61 9.79
CA CYS A 101 2.37 -15.38 8.71
C CYS A 101 3.05 -15.27 7.33
N VAL A 102 4.23 -14.66 7.21
CA VAL A 102 4.97 -14.59 5.94
C VAL A 102 5.33 -16.00 5.46
N ILE A 103 5.78 -16.89 6.35
CA ILE A 103 6.08 -18.28 6.00
C ILE A 103 4.84 -18.98 5.42
N PHE A 104 3.69 -18.86 6.09
CA PHE A 104 2.48 -19.58 5.67
C PHE A 104 1.72 -18.95 4.49
N TYR A 105 1.71 -17.62 4.38
CA TYR A 105 0.91 -16.92 3.37
C TYR A 105 1.71 -16.46 2.15
N HIS A 106 3.04 -16.42 2.24
CA HIS A 106 3.90 -16.00 1.13
C HIS A 106 4.82 -17.12 0.66
N TYR A 107 5.68 -17.65 1.53
CA TYR A 107 6.68 -18.63 1.11
C TYR A 107 6.09 -20.00 0.79
N LEU A 108 5.28 -20.56 1.68
CA LEU A 108 4.72 -21.90 1.49
C LEU A 108 3.85 -21.99 0.23
N PRO A 109 2.91 -21.06 -0.06
CA PRO A 109 2.14 -21.09 -1.30
C PRO A 109 3.01 -20.89 -2.55
N ALA A 110 4.02 -20.01 -2.49
CA ALA A 110 4.93 -19.78 -3.61
C ALA A 110 5.73 -21.05 -3.96
N ILE A 111 6.34 -21.69 -2.96
CA ILE A 111 7.10 -22.92 -3.15
C ILE A 111 6.22 -24.02 -3.75
N ILE A 112 4.98 -24.19 -3.26
CA ILE A 112 4.04 -25.18 -3.81
C ILE A 112 3.75 -24.88 -5.28
N LEU A 113 3.40 -23.63 -5.60
CA LEU A 113 3.08 -23.20 -6.96
C LEU A 113 4.27 -23.42 -7.91
N ASP A 114 5.46 -23.02 -7.50
CA ASP A 114 6.69 -23.19 -8.29
C ASP A 114 7.04 -24.64 -8.50
N THR A 115 6.82 -25.50 -7.50
CA THR A 115 7.03 -26.93 -7.64
C THR A 115 6.07 -27.52 -8.69
N PHE A 116 4.80 -27.11 -8.69
CA PHE A 116 3.84 -27.54 -9.72
C PHE A 116 4.21 -27.03 -11.12
N ILE A 117 4.62 -25.76 -11.24
CA ILE A 117 5.04 -25.17 -12.52
C ILE A 117 6.27 -25.90 -13.05
N TRP A 118 7.26 -26.17 -12.19
CA TRP A 118 8.45 -26.91 -12.54
C TRP A 118 8.12 -28.35 -12.99
N LEU A 119 7.24 -29.05 -12.27
CA LEU A 119 6.77 -30.39 -12.65
C LEU A 119 6.03 -30.41 -14.00
N SER A 120 5.36 -29.30 -14.37
CA SER A 120 4.72 -29.16 -15.68
C SER A 120 5.68 -28.91 -16.85
N GLY A 121 6.99 -28.89 -16.59
CA GLY A 121 8.04 -28.61 -17.58
C GLY A 121 8.26 -27.13 -17.89
N ASN A 122 7.57 -26.25 -17.17
CA ASN A 122 7.71 -24.80 -17.28
C ASN A 122 8.76 -24.26 -16.30
N LYS A 123 9.28 -23.07 -16.57
CA LYS A 123 10.20 -22.42 -15.62
C LYS A 123 9.40 -21.90 -14.42
N PRO A 124 9.80 -22.21 -13.16
CA PRO A 124 9.18 -21.64 -11.97
C PRO A 124 9.35 -20.12 -11.95
N VAL A 125 8.51 -19.41 -11.18
CA VAL A 125 8.34 -17.95 -11.25
C VAL A 125 9.08 -17.23 -10.13
#